data_AF-A0A646MMJ5-F1
#
_entry.id   AF-A0A646MMJ5-F1
#
_cell.length_a   1.000
_cell.length_b   1.000
_cell.length_c   1.000
_cell.angle_alpha   90.00
_cell.angle_beta   90.00
_cell.angle_gamma   90.00
#
_symmetry.space_group_name_H-M   'P 1'
#
loop_
_entity.id
_entity.type
_entity.pdbx_description
1 polymer ?
#
loop_
_entity_poly.entity_id
_entity_poly.type
_entity_poly.pdbx_seq_one_letter_code
_entity_poly.pdbx_strand_id
1 'polypeptide(L)'
;MHLENNEKDQLNLNPNLEKFLNLIEEVYTGNLKAFSDAFSDEDTSFYERLKKDIQRAKQGSLTIKKEDALKKYIFFLEYKQWEKNTDNKFSKKLDLQIDTAIEALCKATGQ
;
A
#
# COMPACT_ATOMS: atom_id res chain seq x y z
N MET A 1 -5.62 -19.13 -45.65
CA MET A 1 -5.73 -19.44 -44.20
C MET A 1 -4.49 -18.94 -43.51
N HIS A 2 -4.51 -17.76 -42.91
CA HIS A 2 -3.58 -17.37 -41.86
C HIS A 2 -4.47 -16.82 -40.75
N LEU A 3 -4.67 -17.61 -39.69
CA LEU A 3 -5.27 -17.13 -38.46
C LEU A 3 -4.22 -16.27 -37.76
N GLU A 4 -4.32 -14.95 -37.93
CA GLU A 4 -3.75 -14.03 -36.96
C GLU A 4 -4.65 -14.09 -35.73
N ASN A 5 -4.36 -15.06 -34.86
CA ASN A 5 -4.82 -15.03 -33.47
C ASN A 5 -4.14 -13.84 -32.78
N ASN A 6 -4.71 -12.66 -32.97
CA ASN A 6 -4.56 -11.53 -32.06
C ASN A 6 -5.38 -11.82 -30.80
N GLU A 7 -5.03 -12.92 -30.12
CA GLU A 7 -5.31 -13.04 -28.70
C GLU A 7 -4.34 -12.08 -28.03
N LYS A 8 -4.79 -10.83 -27.88
CA LYS A 8 -4.32 -9.96 -26.81
C LYS A 8 -4.32 -10.83 -25.57
N ASP A 9 -3.14 -11.23 -25.13
CA ASP A 9 -2.88 -11.82 -23.83
C ASP A 9 -3.62 -10.98 -22.80
N GLN A 10 -4.83 -11.43 -22.45
CA GLN A 10 -5.49 -11.04 -21.21
C GLN A 10 -4.63 -11.68 -20.13
N LEU A 11 -3.53 -11.00 -19.85
CA LEU A 11 -2.66 -11.15 -18.71
C LEU A 11 -3.61 -11.30 -17.53
N ASN A 12 -3.82 -12.54 -17.06
CA ASN A 12 -4.61 -12.81 -15.87
C ASN A 12 -3.81 -12.18 -14.73
N LEU A 13 -4.02 -10.88 -14.51
CA LEU A 13 -3.31 -10.11 -13.52
C LEU A 13 -3.65 -10.78 -12.20
N ASN A 14 -2.63 -11.31 -11.54
CA ASN A 14 -2.83 -11.97 -10.25
C ASN A 14 -3.57 -10.97 -9.34
N PRO A 15 -4.75 -11.28 -8.78
CA PRO A 15 -5.51 -10.33 -7.98
C PRO A 15 -4.72 -9.82 -6.76
N ASN A 16 -3.76 -10.63 -6.28
CA ASN A 16 -2.83 -10.20 -5.23
C ASN A 16 -1.84 -9.14 -5.72
N LEU A 17 -1.43 -9.19 -6.99
CA LEU A 17 -0.55 -8.17 -7.57
C LEU A 17 -1.28 -6.83 -7.70
N GLU A 18 -2.51 -6.85 -8.19
CA GLU A 18 -3.33 -5.64 -8.29
C GLU A 18 -3.54 -5.03 -6.90
N LYS A 19 -3.95 -5.83 -5.92
CA LYS A 19 -4.10 -5.40 -4.53
C LYS A 19 -2.79 -4.84 -3.95
N PHE A 20 -1.67 -5.50 -4.19
CA PHE A 20 -0.36 -5.01 -3.76
C PHE A 20 -0.03 -3.64 -4.37
N LEU A 21 -0.23 -3.46 -5.68
CA LEU A 21 0.07 -2.18 -6.35
C LEU A 21 -0.83 -1.05 -5.85
N ASN A 22 -2.13 -1.32 -5.64
CA ASN A 22 -3.05 -0.33 -5.08
C ASN A 22 -2.65 0.10 -3.68
N LEU A 23 -2.28 -0.86 -2.82
CA LEU A 23 -1.82 -0.57 -1.46
C LEU A 23 -0.48 0.19 -1.43
N ILE A 24 0.43 -0.07 -2.37
CA ILE A 24 1.66 0.72 -2.53
C ILE A 24 1.34 2.17 -2.91
N GLU A 25 0.34 2.38 -3.76
CA GLU A 25 -0.13 3.71 -4.12
C GLU A 25 -0.68 4.46 -2.89
N GLU A 26 -1.54 3.80 -2.11
CA GLU A 26 -2.16 4.41 -0.92
C GLU A 26 -1.16 4.68 0.21
N VAL A 27 -0.24 3.75 0.46
CA VAL A 27 0.68 3.82 1.61
C VAL A 27 1.97 4.56 1.27
N TYR A 28 2.49 4.40 0.06
CA TYR A 28 3.81 4.94 -0.31
C TYR A 28 3.77 5.78 -1.60
N THR A 29 2.59 6.15 -2.13
CA THR A 29 2.45 6.98 -3.33
C THR A 29 3.20 6.38 -4.53
N GLY A 30 3.07 5.06 -4.68
CA GLY A 30 3.71 4.33 -5.78
C GLY A 30 5.19 4.02 -5.55
N ASN A 31 5.79 4.53 -4.46
CA ASN A 31 7.21 4.36 -4.19
C ASN A 31 7.54 2.97 -3.64
N LEU A 32 7.83 2.06 -4.57
CA LEU A 32 8.24 0.69 -4.27
C LEU A 32 9.53 0.61 -3.44
N LYS A 33 10.44 1.59 -3.58
CA LYS A 33 11.68 1.61 -2.80
C LYS A 33 11.39 1.96 -1.34
N ALA A 34 10.49 2.91 -1.07
CA ALA A 34 10.08 3.22 0.30
C ALA A 34 9.43 2.02 0.99
N PHE A 35 8.59 1.25 0.29
CA PHE A 35 8.09 -0.02 0.80
C PHE A 35 9.22 -1.02 1.07
N SER A 36 10.15 -1.18 0.12
CA SER A 36 11.30 -2.08 0.27
C SER A 36 12.10 -1.75 1.52
N ASP A 37 12.50 -0.49 1.67
CA ASP A 37 13.31 -0.02 2.78
C ASP A 37 12.59 -0.26 4.13
N ALA A 38 11.26 -0.04 4.18
CA ALA A 38 10.46 -0.26 5.39
C ALA A 38 10.17 -1.74 5.71
N PHE A 39 10.08 -2.60 4.69
CA PHE A 39 9.77 -4.02 4.87
C PHE A 39 11.01 -4.87 5.18
N SER A 40 12.16 -4.51 4.60
CA SER A 40 13.33 -5.39 4.57
C SER A 40 14.43 -5.04 5.58
N ASP A 41 14.21 -4.05 6.44
CA ASP A 41 15.14 -3.64 7.50
C ASP A 41 16.60 -3.53 6.99
N GLU A 42 16.78 -2.69 5.96
CA GLU A 42 18.06 -2.40 5.28
C GLU A 42 18.66 -3.51 4.38
N ASP A 43 17.96 -4.61 4.09
CA ASP A 43 18.40 -5.56 3.05
C ASP A 43 18.37 -4.94 1.64
N THR A 44 19.51 -4.39 1.22
CA THR A 44 19.71 -3.76 -0.11
C THR A 44 19.42 -4.68 -1.29
N SER A 45 19.46 -6.00 -1.11
CA SER A 45 19.16 -6.98 -2.16
C SER A 45 17.65 -7.26 -2.30
N PHE A 46 16.84 -6.85 -1.32
CA PHE A 46 15.39 -7.07 -1.35
C PHE A 46 14.72 -6.29 -2.46
N TYR A 47 15.05 -5.01 -2.64
CA TYR A 47 14.45 -4.16 -3.68
C TYR A 47 14.56 -4.76 -5.09
N GLU A 48 15.75 -5.25 -5.44
CA GLU A 48 15.96 -5.86 -6.75
C GLU A 48 15.26 -7.22 -6.91
N ARG A 49 15.14 -8.00 -5.82
CA ARG A 49 14.34 -9.23 -5.82
C ARG A 49 12.84 -8.91 -5.98
N LEU A 50 12.35 -7.92 -5.26
CA LEU A 50 10.96 -7.45 -5.31
C LEU A 50 10.58 -6.97 -6.71
N LYS A 51 11.44 -6.17 -7.36
CA LYS A 51 11.24 -5.74 -8.76
C LYS A 51 11.10 -6.92 -9.71
N LYS A 52 11.99 -7.92 -9.61
CA LYS A 52 11.93 -9.13 -10.43
C LYS A 52 10.64 -9.91 -10.18
N ASP A 53 10.19 -9.98 -8.94
CA ASP A 53 9.00 -10.73 -8.57
C ASP A 53 7.73 -10.05 -9.08
N ILE A 54 7.65 -8.72 -9.01
CA ILE A 54 6.56 -7.94 -9.61
C ILE A 54 6.53 -8.10 -11.13
N GLN A 55 7.69 -8.06 -11.80
CA GLN A 55 7.74 -8.25 -13.26
C GLN A 55 7.27 -9.65 -13.66
N ARG A 56 7.67 -10.69 -12.92
CA ARG A 56 7.18 -12.06 -13.12
C ARG A 56 5.70 -12.21 -12.83
N ALA A 57 5.20 -11.50 -11.81
CA ALA A 57 3.77 -11.46 -11.47
C ALA A 57 2.94 -10.88 -12.60
N LYS A 58 3.42 -9.78 -13.19
CA LYS A 58 2.80 -9.18 -14.38
C LYS A 58 2.77 -10.20 -15.51
N GLN A 59 3.85 -10.92 -15.77
CA GLN A 59 3.91 -11.92 -16.83
C GLN A 59 3.13 -13.23 -16.53
N GLY A 60 2.39 -13.32 -15.41
CA GLY A 60 1.67 -14.55 -15.04
C GLY A 60 2.58 -15.73 -14.69
N SER A 61 3.87 -15.49 -14.44
CA SER A 61 4.90 -16.52 -14.25
C SER A 61 5.32 -16.67 -12.78
N LEU A 62 4.39 -16.40 -11.84
CA LEU A 62 4.69 -16.49 -10.41
C LEU A 62 4.57 -17.93 -9.90
N THR A 63 5.55 -18.37 -9.11
CA THR A 63 5.46 -19.66 -8.41
C THR A 63 4.63 -19.50 -7.14
N ILE A 64 4.01 -20.59 -6.66
CA ILE A 64 3.19 -20.61 -5.42
C ILE A 64 3.94 -19.99 -4.23
N LYS A 65 5.24 -20.29 -4.07
CA LYS A 65 6.07 -19.70 -3.00
C LYS A 65 6.17 -18.18 -3.08
N LYS A 66 6.19 -17.62 -4.29
CA LYS A 66 6.24 -16.17 -4.51
C LYS A 66 4.86 -15.52 -4.39
N GLU A 67 3.79 -16.25 -4.65
CA GLU A 67 2.44 -15.78 -4.34
C GLU A 67 2.24 -15.63 -2.83
N ASP A 68 2.74 -16.58 -2.03
CA ASP A 68 2.70 -16.46 -0.57
C ASP A 68 3.58 -15.32 -0.06
N ALA A 69 4.71 -15.02 -0.73
CA ALA A 69 5.50 -13.82 -0.42
C ALA A 69 4.70 -12.54 -0.71
N LEU A 70 3.98 -12.49 -1.83
CA LEU A 70 3.13 -11.34 -2.19
C LEU A 70 2.01 -11.11 -1.16
N LYS A 71 1.40 -12.17 -0.62
CA LYS A 71 0.43 -12.06 0.49
C LYS A 71 1.03 -11.45 1.74
N LYS A 72 2.28 -11.78 2.09
CA LYS A 72 2.98 -11.15 3.23
C LYS A 72 3.21 -9.66 3.00
N TYR A 73 3.54 -9.28 1.77
CA TYR A 73 3.69 -7.86 1.42
C TYR A 73 2.38 -7.11 1.53
N ILE A 74 1.28 -7.70 1.06
CA ILE A 74 -0.07 -7.14 1.21
C ILE A 74 -0.43 -6.95 2.68
N PHE A 75 -0.22 -7.97 3.52
CA PHE A 75 -0.53 -7.88 4.94
C PHE A 75 0.24 -6.76 5.64
N PHE A 76 1.53 -6.60 5.32
CA PHE A 76 2.32 -5.49 5.85
C PHE A 76 1.79 -4.12 5.41
N LEU A 77 1.37 -3.99 4.16
CA LEU A 77 0.80 -2.75 3.64
C LEU A 77 -0.55 -2.43 4.26
N GLU A 78 -1.42 -3.42 4.45
CA GLU A 78 -2.70 -3.26 5.17
C GLU A 78 -2.47 -2.77 6.60
N TYR A 79 -1.46 -3.32 7.28
CA TYR A 79 -1.06 -2.84 8.60
C TYR A 79 -0.59 -1.38 8.57
N LYS A 80 0.28 -1.01 7.61
CA LYS A 80 0.76 0.39 7.46
C LYS A 80 -0.37 1.37 7.12
N GLN A 81 -1.35 0.93 6.32
CA GLN A 81 -2.54 1.72 6.04
C GLN A 81 -3.39 1.92 7.30
N TRP A 82 -3.57 0.88 8.11
CA TRP A 82 -4.27 0.98 9.39
C TRP A 82 -3.58 1.93 10.37
N GLU A 83 -2.24 1.89 10.47
CA GLU A 83 -1.47 2.83 11.29
C GLU A 83 -1.77 4.28 10.88
N LYS A 84 -1.64 4.61 9.58
CA LYS A 84 -1.96 5.95 9.05
C LYS A 84 -3.38 6.41 9.34
N ASN A 85 -4.35 5.52 9.17
CA ASN A 85 -5.76 5.83 9.41
C ASN A 85 -6.05 6.04 10.91
N THR A 86 -5.37 5.31 11.77
CA THR A 86 -5.53 5.42 13.23
C THR A 86 -4.92 6.73 13.76
N ASP A 87 -3.71 7.07 13.29
CA ASP A 87 -3.06 8.35 13.64
C ASP A 87 -3.94 9.54 13.23
N ASN A 88 -4.46 9.52 12.00
CA ASN A 88 -5.36 10.56 11.49
C ASN A 88 -6.64 10.68 12.34
N LYS A 89 -7.22 9.56 12.77
CA LYS A 89 -8.42 9.57 13.63
C LYS A 89 -8.13 10.13 15.01
N PHE A 90 -6.97 9.83 15.59
CA PHE A 90 -6.54 10.40 16.87
C PHE A 90 -6.33 11.91 16.77
N SER A 91 -5.59 12.37 15.76
CA SER A 91 -5.36 13.80 15.52
C SER A 91 -6.66 14.59 15.36
N LYS A 92 -7.60 14.11 14.52
CA LYS A 92 -8.91 14.75 14.33
C LYS A 92 -9.72 14.84 15.63
N LYS A 93 -9.64 13.82 16.49
CA LYS A 93 -10.33 13.83 17.78
C LYS A 93 -9.72 14.86 18.73
N LEU A 94 -8.39 15.01 18.71
CA LEU A 94 -7.69 16.00 19.51
C LEU A 94 -8.03 17.43 19.05
N ASP A 95 -8.00 17.69 17.74
CA ASP A 95 -8.36 18.99 17.17
C ASP A 95 -9.78 19.42 17.56
N LEU A 96 -10.77 18.52 17.43
CA LEU A 96 -12.15 18.78 17.86
C LEU A 96 -12.27 19.13 19.35
N GLN A 97 -11.48 18.50 20.21
CA GLN A 97 -11.48 18.79 21.65
C GLN A 97 -10.86 20.16 21.93
N ILE A 98 -9.79 20.53 21.21
CA ILE A 98 -9.15 21.85 21.32
C ILE A 98 -10.11 22.94 20.85
N ASP A 99 -10.76 22.78 19.70
CA ASP A 99 -11.74 23.74 19.18
C ASP A 99 -12.91 23.95 20.16
N THR A 100 -13.42 22.86 20.72
CA THR A 100 -14.50 22.92 21.74
C THR A 100 -14.04 23.66 23.00
N ALA A 101 -12.80 23.43 23.44
CA ALA A 101 -12.24 24.11 24.61
C ALA A 101 -12.02 25.61 24.35
N ILE A 102 -11.53 25.98 23.16
CA ILE A 102 -11.37 27.38 22.74
C ILE A 102 -12.74 28.07 22.71
N GLU A 103 -13.76 27.45 22.10
CA GLU A 103 -15.11 28.02 22.10
C GLU A 103 -15.66 28.25 23.51
N ALA A 104 -15.47 27.29 24.41
CA ALA A 104 -15.91 27.41 25.80
C ALA A 104 -15.19 28.56 26.52
N LEU A 105 -13.88 28.72 26.31
CA LEU A 105 -13.09 29.81 26.88
C LEU A 105 -13.51 31.18 26.32
N CYS A 106 -13.71 31.29 25.01
CA CYS A 106 -14.18 32.52 24.38
C CYS A 106 -15.59 32.91 24.84
N LYS A 107 -16.49 31.93 25.03
CA LYS A 107 -17.83 32.16 25.62
C LYS A 107 -17.76 32.61 27.08
N ALA A 108 -16.77 32.12 27.85
CA ALA A 108 -16.59 32.46 29.25
C ALA A 108 -15.91 33.82 29.49
N THR A 109 -15.18 34.35 28.50
CA THR A 109 -14.41 35.60 28.61
C THR A 109 -15.04 36.79 27.87
N GLY A 110 -16.16 36.58 27.17
CA GLY A 110 -16.95 37.61 26.49
C GLY A 110 -18.07 38.24 27.34
N GLN A 111 -18.04 38.08 28.66
CA GLN A 111 -18.91 38.78 29.63
C GLN A 111 -18.14 39.89 30.36
#